data_AF-A0A7J3FDP1-F1
#
_entry.id   AF-A0A7J3FDP1-F1
#
_cell.length_a   1.000
_cell.length_b   1.000
_cell.length_c   1.000
_cell.angle_alpha   90.00
_cell.angle_beta   90.00
_cell.angle_gamma   90.00
#
_symmetry.space_group_name_H-M   'P 1'
#
loop_
_entity.id
_entity.type
_entity.pdbx_description
1 polymer ?
#
loop_
_entity_poly.entity_id
_entity_poly.type
_entity_poly.pdbx_seq_one_letter_code
_entity_poly.pdbx_strand_id
1 'polypeptide(L)'
;MERKPVGQVVCDLDSPSQLSFSFVVTEEDRLPIRQGQFVEVETEEGRVVGTVTNLLKTNRYFMRAEAVKAYGEELPSIYPTSKWEY
;
A
#
# COMPACT_ATOMS: atom_id res chain seq x y z
N MET A 1 -13.96 -9.07 19.07
CA MET A 1 -13.07 -9.42 17.95
C MET A 1 -12.11 -8.25 17.79
N GLU A 2 -10.82 -8.46 18.03
CA GLU A 2 -9.81 -7.39 18.02
C GLU A 2 -9.52 -6.97 16.57
N ARG A 3 -9.65 -5.67 16.27
CA ARG A 3 -9.39 -5.12 14.93
C ARG A 3 -7.93 -4.70 14.89
N LYS A 4 -7.13 -5.33 14.02
CA LYS A 4 -5.73 -4.95 13.83
C LYS A 4 -5.62 -3.74 12.90
N PRO A 5 -4.78 -2.74 13.21
CA PRO A 5 -4.54 -1.63 12.32
C PRO A 5 -3.85 -2.13 11.04
N VAL A 6 -4.37 -1.69 9.90
CA VAL A 6 -3.89 -2.11 8.57
C VAL A 6 -2.86 -1.16 7.97
N GLY A 7 -2.76 0.06 8.49
CA GLY A 7 -1.88 1.08 7.96
C GLY A 7 -2.02 2.45 8.62
N GLN A 8 -1.33 3.44 8.07
CA GLN A 8 -1.31 4.82 8.54
C GLN A 8 -1.71 5.77 7.41
N VAL A 9 -2.65 6.69 7.68
CA VAL A 9 -3.06 7.74 6.74
C VAL A 9 -1.87 8.66 6.47
N VAL A 10 -1.69 9.02 5.20
CA VAL A 10 -0.62 9.93 4.75
C VAL A 10 -1.21 11.17 4.10
N CYS A 11 -0.49 12.27 4.28
CA CYS A 11 -0.79 13.52 3.59
C CYS A 11 -0.02 13.57 2.28
N ASP A 12 -0.72 13.85 1.19
CA ASP A 12 -0.16 14.22 -0.10
C ASP A 12 -0.73 15.59 -0.51
N LEU A 13 -0.59 16.01 -1.77
CA LEU A 13 -1.11 17.31 -2.23
C LEU A 13 -2.66 17.39 -2.17
N ASP A 14 -3.35 16.26 -2.30
CA ASP A 14 -4.80 16.18 -2.47
C ASP A 14 -5.50 15.36 -1.35
N SER A 15 -4.73 14.73 -0.46
CA SER A 15 -5.18 13.90 0.67
C SER A 15 -4.53 14.34 2.00
N PRO A 16 -5.22 14.17 3.14
CA PRO A 16 -6.60 13.68 3.28
C PRO A 16 -7.64 14.77 2.99
N SER A 17 -8.77 14.37 2.41
CA SER A 17 -9.94 15.22 2.20
C SER A 17 -11.20 14.56 2.76
N GLN A 18 -12.32 15.30 2.75
CA GLN A 18 -13.63 14.76 3.14
C GLN A 18 -14.11 13.61 2.23
N LEU A 19 -13.60 13.52 1.00
CA LEU A 19 -14.05 12.57 -0.02
C LEU A 19 -13.13 11.35 -0.13
N SER A 20 -11.83 11.53 0.10
CA SER A 20 -10.84 10.48 -0.06
C SER A 20 -9.58 10.75 0.74
N PHE A 21 -8.89 9.67 1.12
CA PHE A 21 -7.58 9.72 1.73
C PHE A 21 -6.71 8.55 1.28
N SER A 22 -5.41 8.77 1.31
CA SER A 22 -4.37 7.78 1.06
C SER A 22 -3.84 7.22 2.39
N PHE A 23 -3.50 5.93 2.43
CA PHE A 23 -2.81 5.34 3.58
C PHE A 23 -1.74 4.34 3.12
N VAL A 24 -0.69 4.19 3.92
CA VAL A 24 0.37 3.21 3.69
C VAL A 24 0.09 1.98 4.55
N VAL A 25 0.13 0.81 3.92
CA VAL A 25 0.02 -0.48 4.61
C VAL A 25 1.29 -0.72 5.41
N THR A 26 1.16 -1.02 6.70
CA THR A 26 2.30 -1.22 7.61
C THR A 26 2.65 -2.70 7.84
N GLU A 27 1.80 -3.63 7.42
CA GLU A 27 2.05 -5.07 7.54
C GLU A 27 2.88 -5.55 6.33
N GLU A 28 4.12 -5.97 6.58
CA GLU A 28 5.08 -6.33 5.53
C GLU A 28 4.93 -7.77 5.03
N ASP A 29 4.49 -8.69 5.89
CA ASP A 29 4.47 -10.13 5.59
C ASP A 29 3.29 -10.58 4.71
N ARG A 30 2.19 -9.82 4.74
CA ARG A 30 0.97 -10.11 3.98
C ARG A 30 0.24 -8.81 3.69
N LEU A 31 -0.32 -8.68 2.48
CA LEU A 31 -1.16 -7.54 2.13
C LEU A 31 -2.57 -7.77 2.73
N PRO A 32 -2.96 -7.08 3.82
CA PRO A 32 -4.21 -7.36 4.51
C PRO A 32 -5.41 -6.62 3.87
N ILE A 33 -5.19 -5.99 2.71
CA ILE A 33 -6.14 -5.10 2.03
C ILE A 33 -6.46 -5.60 0.63
N ARG A 34 -7.74 -5.55 0.28
CA ARG A 34 -8.28 -5.80 -1.06
C ARG A 34 -9.12 -4.63 -1.54
N GLN A 35 -9.23 -4.47 -2.86
CA GLN A 35 -10.16 -3.52 -3.45
C GLN A 35 -11.60 -3.88 -3.06
N GLY A 36 -12.43 -2.88 -2.77
CA GLY A 36 -13.80 -3.06 -2.27
C GLY A 36 -13.91 -3.40 -0.78
N GLN A 37 -12.79 -3.61 -0.08
CA GLN A 37 -12.80 -3.83 1.36
C GLN A 37 -13.17 -2.55 2.11
N PHE A 38 -13.97 -2.69 3.17
CA PHE A 38 -14.24 -1.59 4.10
C PHE A 38 -13.08 -1.38 5.06
N VAL A 39 -12.77 -0.11 5.31
CA VAL A 39 -11.79 0.32 6.30
C VAL A 39 -12.43 1.33 7.24
N GLU A 40 -11.94 1.38 8.47
CA GLU A 40 -12.39 2.32 9.49
C GLU A 40 -11.19 3.12 9.96
N VAL A 41 -11.37 4.44 10.06
CA VAL A 41 -10.38 5.36 10.61
C VAL A 41 -11.01 6.13 11.77
N GLU A 42 -10.27 6.20 12.88
CA GLU A 42 -10.66 7.01 14.03
C GLU A 42 -10.14 8.44 13.83
N THR A 43 -11.04 9.41 13.95
CA THR A 43 -10.76 10.85 13.93
C THR A 43 -11.26 11.47 15.23
N GLU A 44 -10.94 12.74 15.48
CA GLU A 44 -11.39 13.45 16.68
C GLU A 44 -12.93 13.60 16.72
N GLU A 45 -13.56 13.67 15.55
CA GLU A 45 -15.00 13.82 15.38
C GLU A 45 -15.77 12.49 15.40
N GLY A 46 -15.06 11.35 15.30
CA GLY A 46 -15.65 10.02 15.36
C GLY A 46 -15.00 9.00 14.42
N ARG A 47 -15.80 8.06 13.93
CA ARG A 47 -15.33 6.99 13.04
C ARG A 47 -15.80 7.23 11.62
N VAL A 48 -14.83 7.26 10.70
CA VAL A 48 -15.12 7.32 9.27
C VAL A 48 -14.98 5.92 8.69
N VAL A 49 -15.99 5.49 7.94
CA VAL A 49 -15.98 4.23 7.19
C VAL A 49 -15.80 4.55 5.72
N GLY A 50 -14.78 3.96 5.11
CA GLY A 50 -14.48 4.10 3.69
C GLY A 50 -14.38 2.75 2.99
N THR A 51 -14.36 2.77 1.66
CA THR A 51 -14.13 1.59 0.83
C THR A 51 -12.84 1.78 0.05
N VAL A 52 -11.99 0.75 0.02
CA VAL A 52 -10.73 0.77 -0.73
C VAL A 52 -11.02 0.78 -2.22
N THR A 53 -10.72 1.89 -2.88
CA THR A 53 -10.97 2.07 -4.32
C THR A 53 -9.77 1.67 -5.17
N ASN A 54 -8.56 2.02 -4.75
CA ASN A 54 -7.31 1.80 -5.48
C ASN A 54 -6.22 1.21 -4.58
N LEU A 55 -5.37 0.38 -5.16
CA LEU A 55 -4.20 -0.24 -4.52
C LEU A 55 -2.96 0.06 -5.34
N LEU A 56 -2.02 0.83 -4.76
CA LEU A 56 -0.77 1.21 -5.41
C LEU A 56 0.38 0.45 -4.75
N LYS A 57 1.12 -0.33 -5.55
CA LYS A 57 2.35 -1.00 -5.11
C LYS A 57 3.56 -0.21 -5.60
N THR A 58 4.23 0.50 -4.71
CA THR A 58 5.44 1.26 -5.03
C THR A 58 6.69 0.46 -4.66
N ASN A 59 7.54 0.14 -5.63
CA ASN A 59 8.85 -0.45 -5.36
C ASN A 59 9.89 0.66 -5.19
N ARG A 60 10.46 0.78 -3.98
CA ARG A 60 11.49 1.79 -3.64
C ARG A 60 12.72 1.74 -4.54
N TYR A 61 13.02 0.59 -5.16
CA TYR A 61 14.24 0.35 -5.94
C TYR A 61 14.16 0.79 -7.40
N PHE A 62 12.97 1.10 -7.94
CA PHE A 62 12.78 1.45 -9.36
C PHE A 62 12.51 2.94 -9.63
N MET A 63 12.69 3.83 -8.65
CA MET A 63 12.59 5.28 -8.91
C MET A 63 13.80 5.86 -9.66
N ARG A 64 14.84 5.07 -9.94
CA ARG A 64 16.01 5.49 -10.73
C ARG A 64 16.27 4.50 -11.86
N ALA A 65 16.24 4.98 -13.10
CA ALA A 65 16.57 4.18 -14.29
C ALA A 65 18.01 3.62 -14.23
N GLU A 66 18.93 4.29 -13.53
CA GLU A 66 20.30 3.82 -13.36
C GLU A 66 20.39 2.56 -12.47
N ALA A 67 19.47 2.40 -11.50
CA ALA A 67 19.45 1.21 -10.65
C ALA A 67 19.16 -0.04 -11.47
N VAL A 68 18.25 0.04 -12.45
CA VAL A 68 17.90 -1.08 -13.36
C VAL A 68 19.10 -1.52 -14.20
N LYS A 69 19.97 -0.59 -14.59
CA LYS A 69 21.15 -0.86 -15.42
C LYS A 69 22.32 -1.44 -14.61
N ALA A 70 22.37 -1.21 -13.30
CA ALA A 70 23.43 -1.71 -12.42
C ALA A 70 23.23 -3.18 -12.01
N TYR A 71 21.99 -3.70 -12.06
CA TYR A 71 21.68 -5.10 -11.80
C TYR A 71 21.81 -5.91 -13.09
N GLY A 72 23.06 -6.22 -13.46
CA GLY A 72 23.43 -6.99 -14.65
C GLY A 72 23.15 -8.49 -14.60
N GLU A 73 22.26 -8.96 -13.73
CA GLU A 73 21.79 -10.35 -13.72
C GLU A 73 20.30 -10.43 -14.08
N GLU A 74 19.90 -11.56 -14.66
CA GLU A 74 18.54 -11.79 -15.13
C GLU A 74 17.54 -11.47 -14.01
N LEU A 75 16.71 -10.45 -14.25
CA LEU A 75 15.67 -9.95 -13.35
C LEU A 75 14.85 -11.05 -12.62
N PRO A 76 14.56 -12.24 -13.20
CA PRO A 76 13.85 -13.32 -12.50
C PRO A 76 14.61 -13.96 -11.33
N SER A 77 15.94 -13.87 -11.25
CA SER A 77 16.72 -14.45 -10.14
C SER A 77 16.61 -13.61 -8.86
N ILE A 78 16.48 -12.28 -9.04
CA ILE A 78 16.36 -11.29 -7.96
C ILE A 78 14.88 -11.04 -7.62
N TYR A 79 13.99 -11.20 -8.61
CA TYR A 79 12.54 -11.10 -8.45
C TYR A 79 11.89 -12.44 -8.77
N PRO A 80 11.64 -13.31 -7.77
CA PRO A 80 10.88 -14.53 -7.97
C PRO A 80 9.41 -14.15 -8.15
N THR A 81 9.03 -13.77 -9.37
CA THR A 81 7.64 -13.59 -9.81
C THR A 81 6.82 -14.88 -9.65
N SER A 82 7.49 -16.03 -9.49
CA SER A 82 6.90 -17.32 -9.12
C SER A 82 6.57 -17.49 -7.63
N LYS A 83 7.06 -16.60 -6.74
CA LYS A 83 6.70 -16.57 -5.30
C LYS A 83 5.59 -15.56 -4.98
N TRP A 84 5.03 -14.91 -6.00
CA TRP A 84 3.87 -14.03 -5.84
C TRP A 84 2.63 -14.93 -5.88
N GLU A 85 2.34 -15.59 -4.76
CA GLU A 85 1.15 -16.44 -4.60
C GLU A 85 -0.11 -15.59 -4.38
N TYR A 86 -1.09 -15.83 -5.26
CA TYR A 86 -2.54 -15.58 -5.28
C TYR A 86 -3.20 -14.72 -4.19
#